data_AF-A0AB74LQN5-F1
#
_entry.id   AF-A0AB74LQN5-F1
#
_cell.length_a   1.000
_cell.length_b   1.000
_cell.length_c   1.000
_cell.angle_alpha   90.00
_cell.angle_beta   90.00
_cell.angle_gamma   90.00
#
_symmetry.space_group_name_H-M   'P 1'
#
loop_
_entity.id
_entity.type
_entity.pdbx_description
1 polymer ?
#
loop_
_entity_poly.entity_id
_entity_poly.type
_entity_poly.pdbx_seq_one_letter_code
_entity_poly.pdbx_strand_id
1 'polypeptide(L)' 'MIAIFRNITNKRGRPKTTGKGMLIGVRFHDEQLAPLDAWIAEHPEPKPSRPQVIREAVAAHLRAKGYPK' A
#
# COMPACT_ATOMS: atom_id res chain seq x y z
N MET A 1 21.09 36.97 21.02
CA MET A 1 19.78 36.29 21.20
C MET A 1 20.01 34.79 21.09
N ILE A 2 19.96 34.05 22.20
CA ILE A 2 20.16 32.60 22.22
C ILE A 2 18.78 31.93 22.18
N ALA A 3 18.49 31.18 21.12
CA ALA A 3 17.25 30.40 21.03
C ALA A 3 17.38 29.11 21.85
N ILE A 4 16.59 29.02 22.92
CA ILE A 4 16.49 27.82 23.76
C ILE A 4 15.60 26.81 23.02
N PHE A 5 16.19 25.76 22.44
CA PHE A 5 15.46 24.66 21.83
C PHE A 5 14.81 23.81 22.94
N ARG A 6 13.55 24.09 23.28
CA ARG A 6 12.79 23.24 24.21
C ARG A 6 12.45 21.93 23.51
N ASN A 7 13.00 20.82 24.00
CA ASN A 7 12.59 19.48 23.60
C ASN A 7 11.19 19.18 24.18
N ILE A 8 10.15 19.66 23.51
CA ILE A 8 8.76 19.39 23.87
C ILE A 8 8.41 18.02 23.28
N THR A 9 8.47 16.97 24.10
CA THR A 9 7.96 15.66 23.70
C THR A 9 6.44 15.74 23.52
N ASN A 10 5.95 15.60 22.30
CA ASN A 10 4.52 15.59 22.01
C ASN A 10 3.85 14.43 22.77
N LYS A 11 3.11 14.75 23.84
CA LYS A 11 2.41 13.77 24.71
C LYS A 11 1.28 12.99 24.02
N ARG A 12 0.86 13.43 22.84
CA ARG A 12 -0.09 12.69 22.00
C ARG A 12 0.71 11.98 20.92
N GLY A 13 0.87 10.67 21.05
CA GLY A 13 1.31 9.84 19.93
C GLY A 13 0.42 10.09 18.71
N ARG A 14 0.97 9.90 17.50
CA ARG A 14 0.19 10.02 16.25
C ARG A 14 -1.11 9.24 16.43
N PRO A 15 -2.30 9.82 16.13
CA PRO A 15 -3.55 9.09 16.25
C PRO A 15 -3.39 7.73 15.58
N LYS A 16 -3.99 6.68 16.18
CA LYS A 16 -4.08 5.37 15.55
C LYS A 16 -4.78 5.58 14.21
N THR A 17 -3.98 5.80 13.17
CA THR A 17 -4.35 5.58 11.78
C THR A 17 -4.81 4.12 11.67
N THR A 18 -5.44 3.72 10.58
CA THR A 18 -6.01 2.37 10.30
C THR A 18 -5.06 1.17 10.54
N GLY A 19 -3.89 1.38 11.14
CA GLY A 19 -2.78 0.47 11.26
C GLY A 19 -1.94 0.57 9.99
N LYS A 20 -0.67 0.19 10.06
CA LYS A 20 0.18 0.09 8.86
C LYS A 20 -0.23 -1.07 7.94
N GLY A 21 -1.35 -1.75 8.23
CA GLY A 21 -1.64 -3.10 7.74
C GLY A 21 -0.65 -4.13 8.29
N MET A 22 -0.89 -5.40 8.01
CA MET A 22 0.11 -6.46 8.19
C MET A 22 0.98 -6.52 6.93
N LEU A 23 2.31 -6.42 7.07
CA LEU A 23 3.22 -6.57 5.94
C LEU A 23 3.24 -8.04 5.50
N ILE A 24 2.88 -8.29 4.25
CA ILE A 24 3.03 -9.60 3.61
C ILE A 24 4.15 -9.49 2.59
N GLY A 25 5.35 -9.97 2.95
CA GLY A 25 6.54 -9.93 2.09
C GLY A 25 6.57 -11.10 1.11
N VAL A 26 5.84 -11.01 -0.01
CA VAL A 26 5.84 -12.00 -1.08
C VAL A 26 6.90 -11.66 -2.13
N ARG A 27 7.62 -12.67 -2.61
CA ARG A 27 8.53 -12.53 -3.76
C ARG A 27 7.78 -12.89 -5.03
N PHE A 28 7.67 -11.94 -5.94
CA PHE A 28 7.18 -12.17 -7.29
C PHE A 28 8.37 -12.33 -8.23
N HIS A 29 8.29 -13.31 -9.12
CA HIS A 29 9.27 -13.51 -10.19
C HIS A 29 8.87 -12.75 -11.45
N ASP A 30 9.80 -12.59 -12.38
CA ASP A 30 9.61 -11.78 -13.60
C ASP A 30 8.43 -12.25 -14.46
N GLU A 31 8.19 -13.57 -14.51
CA GLU A 31 7.05 -14.16 -15.22
C GLU A 31 5.69 -13.64 -14.73
N GLN A 32 5.62 -13.20 -13.47
CA GLN A 32 4.40 -12.65 -12.87
C GLN A 32 4.39 -11.12 -12.89
N LEU A 33 5.56 -10.48 -12.81
CA LEU A 33 5.68 -9.02 -12.80
C LEU A 33 5.60 -8.41 -14.20
N ALA A 34 6.20 -9.04 -15.21
CA ALA A 34 6.20 -8.53 -16.58
C ALA A 34 4.78 -8.31 -17.14
N PRO A 35 3.84 -9.28 -17.05
CA PRO A 35 2.47 -9.05 -17.53
C PRO A 35 1.72 -8.01 -16.69
N LEU A 36 1.99 -7.94 -15.38
CA LEU A 36 1.39 -6.93 -14.49
C LEU A 36 1.85 -5.52 -14.88
N ASP A 37 3.13 -5.36 -15.18
CA ASP A 37 3.72 -4.08 -15.56
C ASP A 37 3.29 -3.64 -16.94
N ALA A 38 3.17 -4.57 -17.89
CA ALA A 38 2.59 -4.30 -19.21
C ALA A 38 1.15 -3.79 -19.08
N TRP A 39 0.33 -4.45 -18.26
CA TRP A 39 -1.03 -4.01 -17.98
C TRP A 39 -1.08 -2.62 -17.32
N ILE A 40 -0.25 -2.35 -16.31
CA ILE A 40 -0.17 -1.01 -15.66
C ILE A 40 0.22 0.08 -16.66
N ALA A 41 1.07 -0.23 -17.64
CA ALA A 41 1.53 0.72 -18.64
C ALA A 41 0.41 1.19 -19.61
N GLU A 42 -0.63 0.38 -19.81
CA GLU A 42 -1.78 0.70 -20.65
C GLU A 42 -2.77 1.69 -19.99
N HIS A 43 -2.65 1.92 -18.68
CA HIS A 43 -3.54 2.83 -17.97
C HIS A 43 -3.20 4.33 -18.16
N PRO A 44 -4.22 5.21 -18.20
CA PRO A 44 -4.02 6.66 -18.22
C PRO A 44 -3.44 7.16 -16.89
N GLU A 45 -2.76 8.31 -16.91
CA GLU A 45 -2.19 8.90 -15.69
C GLU A 45 -3.29 9.43 -14.74
N PRO A 46 -3.15 9.24 -13.41
CA PRO A 46 -2.02 8.60 -12.72
C PRO A 46 -2.04 7.07 -12.80
N LYS A 47 -0.91 6.47 -13.19
CA LYS A 47 -0.78 5.02 -13.27
C LYS A 47 -0.95 4.35 -11.90
N PRO A 48 -1.70 3.24 -11.82
CA PRO A 48 -1.86 2.51 -10.56
C PRO A 48 -0.54 1.86 -10.14
N SER A 49 -0.25 1.89 -8.84
CA SER A 49 0.96 1.23 -8.31
C SER A 49 0.77 -0.28 -8.21
N ARG A 50 1.84 -1.08 -8.42
CA ARG A 50 1.79 -2.56 -8.27
C ARG A 50 1.09 -3.02 -6.98
N PRO A 51 1.40 -2.45 -5.78
CA PRO A 51 0.73 -2.88 -4.55
C PRO A 51 -0.77 -2.58 -4.53
N GLN A 52 -1.21 -1.52 -5.22
CA GLN A 52 -2.62 -1.20 -5.34
C GLN A 52 -3.33 -2.23 -6.22
N VAL A 53 -2.79 -2.53 -7.39
CA VAL A 53 -3.36 -3.52 -8.32
C VAL A 53 -3.47 -4.89 -7.66
N ILE A 54 -2.43 -5.31 -6.95
CA ILE A 54 -2.45 -6.58 -6.21
C ILE A 54 -3.54 -6.60 -5.13
N ARG A 55 -3.74 -5.49 -4.40
CA ARG A 55 -4.84 -5.41 -3.40
C ARG A 55 -6.22 -5.54 -4.05
N GLU A 56 -6.42 -4.89 -5.18
CA GLU A 56 -7.68 -4.94 -5.92
C GLU A 56 -7.93 -6.33 -6.52
N ALA A 57 -6.91 -6.95 -7.11
CA ALA A 57 -6.98 -8.32 -7.64
C ALA A 57 -7.31 -9.34 -6.54
N VAL A 58 -6.67 -9.26 -5.37
CA VAL A 58 -6.97 -10.13 -4.23
C VAL A 58 -8.40 -9.91 -3.74
N ALA A 59 -8.84 -8.66 -3.59
CA ALA A 59 -10.21 -8.36 -3.17
C ALA A 59 -11.25 -8.90 -4.15
N ALA A 60 -11.03 -8.73 -5.46
CA ALA A 60 -11.90 -9.24 -6.50
C ALA A 60 -11.97 -10.78 -6.49
N HIS A 61 -10.82 -11.45 -6.37
CA HIS A 61 -10.73 -12.91 -6.30
C HIS A 61 -11.46 -13.48 -5.08
N LEU A 62 -11.27 -12.88 -3.90
CA LEU A 62 -11.94 -13.32 -2.68
C LEU A 62 -13.46 -13.10 -2.73
N ARG A 63 -13.89 -11.95 -3.28
CA ARG A 63 -15.31 -11.65 -3.47
C ARG A 63 -15.97 -12.63 -4.45
N ALA A 64 -15.29 -12.97 -5.54
CA ALA A 64 -15.78 -13.96 -6.50
C ALA A 64 -15.98 -15.35 -5.88
N LYS A 65 -15.22 -15.66 -4.81
CA LYS A 65 -15.37 -16.90 -4.03
C LYS A 65 -16.37 -16.80 -2.88
N GLY A 66 -17.05 -15.66 -2.71
CA GLY A 66 -18.06 -15.46 -1.67
C GLY A 66 -17.49 -15.08 -0.29
N TYR A 67 -16.20 -14.74 -0.19
CA TYR A 67 -15.64 -14.23 1.05
C TYR A 67 -15.98 -12.74 1.20
N PRO A 68 -16.63 -12.33 2.32
CA PRO A 68 -17.01 -10.93 2.52
C PRO A 68 -15.79 -10.03 2.74
N LYS A 69 -15.98 -8.75 2.43
CA LYS A 69 -14.98 -7.68 2.58
C LYS A 69 -14.89 -7.22 4.04
#